data_AF-A0A8J3R5P2-F1
#
_entry.id   AF-A0A8J3R5P2-F1
#
_cell.length_a   1.000
_cell.length_b   1.000
_cell.length_c   1.000
_cell.angle_alpha   90.00
_cell.angle_beta   90.00
_cell.angle_gamma   90.00
#
_symmetry.space_group_name_H-M   'P 1'
#
loop_
_entity.id
_entity.type
_entity.pdbx_description
1 polymer ?
#
loop_
_entity_poly.entity_id
_entity_poly.type
_entity_poly.pdbx_seq_one_letter_code
_entity_poly.pdbx_strand_id
1 'polypeptide(L)'
;MSDATDTGRYLRLTVDLVVEVLDVDALQAAALAEIRSPEAELDDAERQEQIELVSADETGASALQWLIEPDHVLGLVEHVREVEPREAMLGVEPSEGILEEEGDHDHEGPDDHLL
;
A
#
# COMPACT_ATOMS: atom_id res chain seq x y z
N MET A 1 -11.83 39.22 -6.34
CA MET A 1 -11.34 37.86 -6.62
C MET A 1 -12.38 36.93 -6.04
N SER A 2 -13.16 36.31 -6.91
CA SER A 2 -14.29 35.47 -6.48
C SER A 2 -13.74 34.18 -5.91
N ASP A 3 -14.05 33.96 -4.63
CA ASP A 3 -13.93 32.69 -3.95
C ASP A 3 -14.87 31.70 -4.66
N ALA A 4 -14.38 31.08 -5.73
CA ALA A 4 -15.04 29.96 -6.35
C ALA A 4 -14.86 28.81 -5.37
N THR A 5 -15.93 28.51 -4.63
CA THR A 5 -16.03 27.35 -3.77
C THR A 5 -15.74 26.12 -4.63
N ASP A 6 -14.51 25.62 -4.53
CA ASP A 6 -14.08 24.35 -5.10
C ASP A 6 -14.95 23.26 -4.48
N THR A 7 -16.07 22.99 -5.15
CA THR A 7 -17.07 21.99 -4.76
C THR A 7 -16.66 20.65 -5.36
N GLY A 8 -15.36 20.33 -5.29
CA GLY A 8 -14.82 19.04 -5.68
C GLY A 8 -15.54 17.94 -4.90
N ARG A 9 -16.14 17.00 -5.63
CA ARG A 9 -16.68 15.77 -5.04
C ARG A 9 -15.51 14.82 -4.86
N TYR A 10 -14.85 14.94 -3.71
CA TYR A 10 -13.73 14.07 -3.35
C TYR A 10 -14.25 12.75 -2.79
N LEU A 11 -13.74 11.64 -3.31
CA LEU A 11 -13.96 10.30 -2.79
C LEU A 11 -12.64 9.79 -2.26
N ARG A 12 -12.62 9.25 -1.04
CA ARG A 12 -11.45 8.57 -0.47
C ARG A 12 -11.65 7.07 -0.62
N LEU A 13 -10.75 6.41 -1.32
CA LEU A 13 -10.69 4.96 -1.41
C LEU A 13 -9.68 4.45 -0.39
N THR A 14 -10.07 3.42 0.36
CA THR A 14 -9.17 2.67 1.23
C THR A 14 -9.05 1.27 0.65
N VAL A 15 -7.83 0.84 0.38
CA VAL A 15 -7.53 -0.48 -0.16
C VAL A 15 -6.80 -1.26 0.91
N ASP A 16 -7.31 -2.43 1.24
CA ASP A 16 -6.62 -3.41 2.07
C ASP A 16 -6.23 -4.59 1.17
N LEU A 17 -4.95 -4.95 1.18
CA LEU A 17 -4.35 -5.90 0.25
C LEU A 17 -3.34 -6.78 0.97
N VAL A 18 -3.54 -8.09 0.85
CA VAL A 18 -2.55 -9.10 1.24
C VAL A 18 -2.00 -9.74 -0.02
N VAL A 19 -0.66 -9.84 -0.08
CA VAL A 19 0.05 -10.53 -1.16
C VAL A 19 0.84 -11.69 -0.59
N GLU A 20 0.87 -12.81 -1.33
CA GLU A 20 1.74 -13.94 -1.02
C GLU A 20 3.10 -13.74 -1.71
N VAL A 21 4.18 -13.74 -0.92
CA VAL A 21 5.54 -13.70 -1.46
C VAL A 21 5.98 -15.11 -1.82
N LEU A 22 6.08 -15.38 -3.13
CA LEU A 22 6.43 -16.71 -3.64
C LEU A 22 7.94 -17.00 -3.65
N ASP A 23 8.76 -15.96 -3.71
CA ASP A 23 10.22 -16.02 -3.75
C ASP A 23 10.81 -14.74 -3.15
N VAL A 24 11.28 -14.83 -1.90
CA VAL A 24 11.84 -13.69 -1.17
C VAL A 24 13.17 -13.26 -1.77
N ASP A 25 14.03 -14.20 -2.19
CA ASP A 25 15.34 -13.89 -2.75
C ASP A 25 15.21 -13.11 -4.05
N ALA A 26 14.28 -13.52 -4.92
CA ALA A 26 13.98 -12.80 -6.15
C ALA A 26 13.41 -11.40 -5.89
N LEU A 27 12.54 -11.26 -4.89
CA LEU A 27 11.95 -9.98 -4.50
C LEU A 27 13.01 -9.01 -3.96
N GLN A 28 13.88 -9.47 -3.05
CA GLN A 28 15.00 -8.69 -2.54
C GLN A 28 15.97 -8.29 -3.66
N ALA A 29 16.29 -9.22 -4.58
CA ALA A 29 17.18 -8.92 -5.69
C ALA A 29 16.63 -7.81 -6.60
N ALA A 30 15.31 -7.79 -6.84
CA ALA A 30 14.64 -6.73 -7.59
C ALA A 30 14.75 -5.38 -6.86
N ALA A 31 14.42 -5.35 -5.56
CA ALA A 31 14.52 -4.12 -4.76
C ALA A 31 15.97 -3.59 -4.71
N LEU A 32 16.96 -4.47 -4.55
CA LEU A 32 18.38 -4.11 -4.56
C LEU A 32 18.83 -3.57 -5.93
N ALA A 33 18.20 -3.97 -7.03
CA ALA A 33 18.48 -3.42 -8.35
C ALA A 33 17.98 -1.96 -8.43
N GLU A 34 16.78 -1.69 -7.95
CA GLU A 34 16.21 -0.34 -7.87
C GLU A 34 17.04 0.56 -6.94
N ILE A 35 17.37 0.09 -5.74
CA ILE A 35 18.21 0.85 -4.80
C ILE A 35 19.58 1.18 -5.38
N ARG A 36 20.13 0.32 -6.25
CA ARG A 36 21.42 0.56 -6.92
C ARG A 36 21.29 1.37 -8.21
N SER A 37 20.08 1.64 -8.67
CA SER A 37 19.85 2.49 -9.83
C SER A 37 20.39 3.89 -9.56
N PRO A 38 21.02 4.55 -10.56
CA PRO A 38 21.36 5.96 -10.47
C PRO A 38 20.13 6.87 -10.38
N GLU A 39 18.94 6.34 -10.71
CA GLU A 39 17.66 7.06 -10.60
C GLU A 39 17.10 7.07 -9.18
N ALA A 40 17.51 6.12 -8.33
CA ALA A 40 17.28 6.21 -6.90
C ALA A 40 18.14 7.37 -6.37
N GLU A 41 17.49 8.52 -6.11
CA GLU A 41 18.07 9.77 -5.61
C GLU A 41 18.61 9.64 -4.18
N LEU A 42 19.49 8.67 -3.95
CA LEU A 42 20.14 8.35 -2.68
C LEU A 42 21.62 8.66 -2.76
N ASP A 43 22.16 9.22 -1.69
CA ASP A 43 23.60 9.28 -1.49
C ASP A 43 24.21 7.90 -1.16
N ASP A 44 25.54 7.81 -1.12
CA ASP A 44 26.22 6.53 -0.90
C ASP A 44 25.93 5.93 0.49
N ALA A 45 25.73 6.77 1.51
CA ALA A 45 25.47 6.31 2.87
C ALA A 45 24.02 5.83 3.00
N GLU A 46 23.06 6.60 2.49
CA GLU A 46 21.65 6.25 2.42
C GLU A 46 21.48 4.94 1.63
N ARG A 47 22.12 4.82 0.48
CA ARG A 47 22.06 3.61 -0.35
C ARG A 47 22.56 2.38 0.40
N GLN A 48 23.66 2.50 1.13
CA GLN A 48 24.20 1.38 1.91
C GLN A 48 23.24 0.98 3.03
N GLU A 49 22.63 1.94 3.73
CA GLU A 49 21.62 1.68 4.75
C GLU A 49 20.40 0.94 4.17
N GLN A 50 19.90 1.39 3.02
CA GLN A 50 18.75 0.76 2.36
C GLN A 50 19.06 -0.66 1.88
N ILE A 51 20.26 -0.90 1.35
CA ILE A 51 20.73 -2.25 0.99
C ILE A 51 20.74 -3.15 2.23
N GLU A 52 21.24 -2.67 3.35
CA GLU A 52 21.29 -3.43 4.60
C GLU A 52 19.88 -3.74 5.13
N LEU A 53 18.97 -2.77 5.11
CA LEU A 53 17.57 -2.95 5.50
C LEU A 53 16.89 -4.03 4.66
N VAL A 54 16.98 -3.93 3.33
CA VAL A 54 16.36 -4.90 2.41
C VAL A 54 17.00 -6.29 2.56
N SER A 55 18.31 -6.37 2.73
CA SER A 55 19.01 -7.66 2.84
C SER A 55 18.78 -8.34 4.20
N ALA A 56 18.50 -7.59 5.25
CA ALA A 56 18.26 -8.11 6.59
C ALA A 56 16.81 -8.56 6.82
N ASP A 57 15.87 -8.12 5.99
CA ASP A 57 14.45 -8.46 6.10
C ASP A 57 14.11 -9.80 5.42
N GLU A 58 13.92 -10.84 6.23
CA GLU A 58 13.55 -12.19 5.78
C GLU A 58 12.11 -12.29 5.27
N THR A 59 11.26 -11.28 5.53
CA THR A 59 9.85 -11.31 5.11
C THR A 59 9.63 -10.76 3.70
N GLY A 60 10.58 -9.96 3.18
CA GLY A 60 10.45 -9.27 1.91
C GLY A 60 9.57 -8.01 1.96
N ALA A 61 9.06 -7.62 3.13
CA ALA A 61 8.29 -6.40 3.32
C ALA A 61 9.09 -5.13 2.95
N SER A 62 10.35 -5.04 3.39
CA SER A 62 11.24 -3.93 3.04
C SER A 62 11.56 -3.88 1.55
N ALA A 63 11.70 -5.04 0.91
CA ALA A 63 11.88 -5.12 -0.54
C ALA A 63 10.63 -4.64 -1.29
N LEU A 64 9.44 -5.07 -0.85
CA LEU A 64 8.17 -4.68 -1.45
C LEU A 64 7.90 -3.18 -1.31
N GLN A 65 8.25 -2.58 -0.16
CA GLN A 65 8.16 -1.15 0.06
C GLN A 65 8.98 -0.34 -0.96
N TRP A 66 10.12 -0.86 -1.39
CA TRP A 66 10.96 -0.25 -2.42
C TRP A 66 10.39 -0.38 -3.83
N LEU A 67 9.65 -1.44 -4.10
CA LEU A 67 9.15 -1.77 -5.44
C LEU A 67 7.79 -1.17 -5.76
N ILE A 68 7.04 -0.71 -4.75
CA ILE A 68 5.72 -0.13 -4.97
C ILE A 68 5.73 1.38 -4.71
N GLU A 69 5.46 2.14 -5.75
CA GLU A 69 5.27 3.59 -5.67
C GLU A 69 3.79 3.97 -5.50
N PRO A 70 3.50 5.16 -4.92
CA PRO A 70 2.14 5.70 -4.87
C PRO A 70 1.44 5.76 -6.24
N ASP A 71 2.20 5.98 -7.32
CA ASP A 71 1.67 6.03 -8.68
C ASP A 71 1.09 4.69 -9.13
N HIS A 72 1.61 3.55 -8.64
CA HIS A 72 1.00 2.24 -8.87
C HIS A 72 -0.41 2.15 -8.28
N VAL A 73 -0.68 2.86 -7.18
CA VAL A 73 -2.01 2.94 -6.56
C VAL A 73 -2.94 3.85 -7.36
N LEU A 74 -2.42 4.95 -7.91
CA LEU A 74 -3.20 5.82 -8.81
C LEU A 74 -3.66 5.05 -10.06
N GLY A 75 -2.84 4.10 -10.52
CA GLY A 75 -3.16 3.13 -11.58
C GLY A 75 -4.48 2.38 -11.38
N LEU A 76 -4.93 2.18 -10.14
CA LEU A 76 -6.18 1.46 -9.84
C LEU A 76 -7.42 2.17 -10.43
N VAL A 77 -7.39 3.50 -10.56
CA VAL A 77 -8.55 4.28 -11.02
C VAL A 77 -8.38 4.83 -12.43
N GLU A 78 -7.22 4.64 -13.08
CA GLU A 78 -6.96 5.13 -14.45
C GLU A 78 -7.97 4.65 -15.49
N HIS A 79 -8.61 3.50 -15.25
CA HIS A 79 -9.64 2.94 -16.14
C HIS A 79 -11.00 3.64 -16.02
N VAL A 80 -11.21 4.49 -15.02
CA VAL A 80 -12.48 5.19 -14.77
C VAL A 80 -12.41 6.60 -15.38
N ARG A 81 -13.15 6.81 -16.48
CA ARG A 81 -13.04 8.02 -17.30
C ARG A 81 -13.39 9.32 -16.57
N GLU A 82 -14.34 9.26 -15.63
CA GLU A 82 -14.86 10.42 -14.91
C GLU A 82 -14.16 10.65 -13.55
N VAL A 83 -13.06 9.95 -13.27
CA VAL A 83 -12.27 10.09 -12.05
C VAL A 83 -10.86 10.55 -12.41
N GLU A 84 -10.39 11.60 -11.73
CA GLU A 84 -9.01 12.06 -11.83
C GLU A 84 -8.32 11.78 -10.48
N PRO A 85 -7.32 10.88 -10.43
CA PRO A 85 -6.55 10.64 -9.20
C PRO A 85 -5.81 11.91 -8.78
N ARG A 86 -5.79 12.19 -7.47
CA ARG A 86 -5.15 13.41 -6.92
C ARG A 86 -3.98 13.14 -6.02
N GLU A 87 -4.06 12.10 -5.20
CA GLU A 87 -3.04 11.74 -4.21
C GLU A 87 -3.20 10.26 -3.87
N ALA A 88 -2.09 9.58 -3.60
CA ALA A 88 -2.05 8.25 -3.02
C ALA A 88 -1.02 8.23 -1.88
N MET A 89 -1.35 7.49 -0.83
CA MET A 89 -0.40 7.10 0.21
C MET A 89 -0.41 5.59 0.31
N LEU A 90 0.76 5.00 0.47
CA LEU A 90 0.94 3.56 0.58
C LEU A 90 1.78 3.23 1.81
N GLY A 91 1.34 2.25 2.59
CA GLY A 91 2.12 1.62 3.66
C GLY A 91 2.23 0.12 3.36
N VAL A 92 3.38 -0.47 3.69
CA VAL A 92 3.64 -1.91 3.54
C VAL A 92 4.03 -2.46 4.91
N GLU A 93 3.31 -3.46 5.37
CA GLU A 93 3.54 -4.13 6.65
C GLU A 93 3.43 -5.66 6.48
N PRO A 94 4.17 -6.46 7.26
CA PRO A 94 4.00 -7.92 7.26
C PRO A 94 2.58 -8.32 7.69
N SER A 95 2.05 -9.41 7.09
CA SER A 95 0.71 -9.93 7.38
C SER A 95 0.76 -11.43 7.68
N GLU A 96 -0.21 -11.92 8.47
CA GLU A 96 -0.42 -13.35 8.73
C GLU A 96 -1.13 -14.08 7.56
N GLY A 97 -1.44 -13.37 6.47
CA GLY A 97 -1.89 -13.98 5.21
C GLY A 97 -3.40 -14.02 4.99
N ILE A 98 -4.20 -13.49 5.93
CA ILE A 98 -5.64 -13.32 5.77
C ILE A 98 -6.02 -11.88 6.08
N LEU A 99 -6.86 -11.30 5.22
CA LEU A 99 -7.65 -10.14 5.62
C LEU A 99 -8.65 -10.65 6.64
N GLU A 100 -8.62 -10.13 7.86
CA GLU A 100 -9.70 -10.41 8.81
C GLU A 100 -11.00 -9.98 8.12
N GLU A 101 -11.92 -10.93 7.85
CA GLU A 101 -13.29 -10.56 7.50
C GLU A 101 -13.79 -9.73 8.67
N GLU A 102 -14.09 -8.44 8.46
CA GLU A 102 -14.72 -7.59 9.48
C GLU A 102 -15.84 -8.41 10.10
N GLY A 103 -15.64 -8.77 11.37
CA GLY A 103 -16.37 -9.83 12.03
C GLY A 103 -17.86 -9.73 11.74
N ASP A 104 -18.43 -10.85 11.30
CA ASP A 104 -19.86 -11.10 11.23
C ASP A 104 -20.49 -10.40 12.45
N HIS A 105 -21.15 -9.26 12.20
CA HIS A 105 -21.85 -8.54 13.24
C HIS A 105 -22.92 -9.51 13.71
N ASP A 106 -22.70 -10.15 14.86
CA ASP A 106 -23.75 -10.83 15.61
C ASP A 106 -24.88 -9.82 15.81
N HIS A 107 -25.83 -9.81 14.87
CA HIS A 107 -27.14 -9.24 15.05
C HIS A 107 -27.85 -10.12 16.09
N GLU A 108 -27.50 -9.94 17.37
CA GLU A 108 -28.43 -10.21 18.46
C GLU A 108 -29.63 -9.28 18.25
N GLY A 109 -30.60 -9.79 17.50
CA GLY A 109 -31.91 -9.20 17.38
C GLY A 109 -32.55 -9.07 18.77
N PRO A 110 -33.49 -8.13 18.97
CA PRO A 110 -34.09 -7.93 20.27
C PRO A 110 -34.95 -9.15 20.63
N ASP A 111 -34.54 -9.91 21.65
CA ASP A 111 -35.41 -10.84 22.36
C ASP A 111 -36.45 -10.05 23.17
N ASP A 112 -37.44 -9.51 22.47
CA ASP A 112 -38.74 -9.20 23.05
C ASP A 112 -39.58 -10.49 23.05
N HIS A 113 -39.48 -11.26 24.13
CA HIS A 113 -40.54 -12.18 24.51
C HIS A 113 -40.74 -12.15 26.03
N LEU A 114 -41.64 -11.24 26.42
CA LEU A 114 -42.66 -11.40 27.47
C LEU A 114 -42.63 -12.73 28.23
N LEU A 115 -42.44 -12.65 29.55
CA LEU A 115 -43.25 -13.33 30.58
C LEU A 115 -43.01 -12.73 31.98
#